data_AF-A0A2P6PH90-F1
#
_entry.id   AF-A0A2P6PH90-F1
#
_cell.length_a   1.000
_cell.length_b   1.000
_cell.length_c   1.000
_cell.angle_alpha   90.00
_cell.angle_beta   90.00
_cell.angle_gamma   90.00
#
_symmetry.space_group_name_H-M   'P 1'
#
loop_
_entity.id
_entity.type
_entity.pdbx_description
1 polymer ?
#
loop_
_entity_poly.entity_id
_entity_poly.type
_entity_poly.pdbx_seq_one_letter_code
_entity_poly.pdbx_strand_id
1 'polypeptide(L)' 'MVEFAEKVGWRIQKHDEAAVEEFCADSGVKRQVLKVWMHNNKHTIGKKP' A
#
# COMPACT_ATOMS: atom_id res chain seq x y z
N MET A 1 -2.60 1.31 -7.12
CA MET A 1 -2.57 0.73 -5.75
C MET A 1 -1.75 -0.57 -5.68
N VAL A 2 -2.03 -1.59 -6.52
CA VAL A 2 -1.30 -2.87 -6.48
C VAL A 2 0.21 -2.68 -6.69
N GLU A 3 0.63 -1.97 -7.73
CA GLU A 3 2.06 -1.73 -8.00
C GLU A 3 2.79 -1.06 -6.83
N PHE A 4 2.15 -0.07 -6.20
CA PHE A 4 2.67 0.56 -4.98
C PHE A 4 2.80 -0.46 -3.85
N ALA A 5 1.77 -1.29 -3.63
CA ALA A 5 1.78 -2.31 -2.59
C ALA A 5 2.86 -3.38 -2.84
N GLU A 6 3.13 -3.75 -4.09
CA GLU A 6 4.26 -4.63 -4.44
C GLU A 6 5.60 -3.96 -4.11
N LYS A 7 5.76 -2.68 -4.46
CA LYS A 7 6.97 -1.89 -4.18
C LYS A 7 7.28 -1.79 -2.68
N VAL A 8 6.26 -1.65 -1.83
CA VAL A 8 6.42 -1.60 -0.35
C VAL A 8 6.21 -2.97 0.32
N GLY A 9 6.21 -4.07 -0.44
CA GLY A 9 6.15 -5.43 0.11
C GLY A 9 4.87 -5.76 0.90
N TRP A 10 3.74 -5.16 0.53
CA TRP A 10 2.43 -5.34 1.17
C TRP A 10 2.39 -4.99 2.67
N ARG A 11 3.39 -4.26 3.16
CA ARG A 11 3.50 -3.83 4.54
C ARG A 11 4.16 -2.45 4.60
N ILE A 12 3.39 -1.43 4.96
CA ILE A 12 3.89 -0.08 5.19
C ILE A 12 4.86 -0.09 6.39
N GLN A 13 6.12 0.26 6.16
CA GLN A 13 7.15 0.47 7.18
C GLN A 13 7.38 1.96 7.43
N LYS A 14 8.14 2.29 8.50
CA LYS A 14 8.45 3.68 8.86
C LYS A 14 9.22 4.41 7.76
N HIS A 15 10.10 3.72 7.04
CA HIS A 15 10.86 4.32 5.94
C HIS A 15 10.01 4.58 4.69
N ASP A 16 8.86 3.93 4.56
CA ASP A 16 7.94 4.15 3.42
C ASP A 16 7.03 5.37 3.64
N GLU A 17 7.11 6.05 4.78
CA GLU A 17 6.13 7.07 5.17
C GLU A 17 6.02 8.21 4.15
N ALA A 18 7.13 8.72 3.63
CA ALA A 18 7.13 9.75 2.60
C ALA A 18 6.48 9.27 1.29
N ALA A 19 6.82 8.06 0.84
CA ALA A 19 6.25 7.48 -0.38
C ALA A 19 4.75 7.16 -0.24
N VAL A 20 4.32 6.77 0.97
CA VAL A 20 2.91 6.55 1.29
C VAL A 20 2.14 7.87 1.30
N GLU A 21 2.71 8.94 1.87
CA GLU A 21 2.08 10.25 1.88
C GLU A 21 1.91 10.82 0.46
N GLU A 22 2.97 10.78 -0.36
CA GLU A 22 2.93 11.18 -1.77
C GLU A 22 1.86 10.38 -2.54
N PHE A 23 1.89 9.04 -2.42
CA PHE A 23 0.89 8.19 -3.07
C PHE A 23 -0.54 8.51 -2.62
N CYS A 24 -0.76 8.76 -1.33
CA CYS A 24 -2.07 9.10 -0.79
C CYS A 24 -2.56 10.47 -1.27
N ALA A 25 -1.66 11.45 -1.39
CA ALA A 25 -1.96 12.78 -1.92
C ALA A 25 -2.36 12.69 -3.40
N ASP A 26 -1.58 11.96 -4.21
CA ASP A 26 -1.82 11.81 -5.65
C ASP A 26 -3.09 11.01 -5.95
N SER A 27 -3.34 9.94 -5.19
CA SER A 27 -4.50 9.08 -5.41
C SER A 27 -5.78 9.56 -4.73
N GLY A 28 -5.70 10.55 -3.84
CA GLY A 28 -6.81 10.99 -2.98
C GLY A 28 -7.24 9.95 -1.94
N VAL A 29 -6.46 8.90 -1.75
CA VAL A 29 -6.78 7.78 -0.85
C VAL A 29 -6.20 8.09 0.52
N LYS A 30 -7.03 8.01 1.57
CA LYS A 30 -6.55 8.14 2.95
C LYS A 30 -5.59 7.01 3.28
N ARG A 31 -4.49 7.31 3.96
CA ARG A 31 -3.51 6.32 4.46
C ARG A 31 -4.16 5.12 5.16
N GLN A 32 -5.15 5.36 6.01
CA GLN A 32 -5.87 4.29 6.72
C GLN A 32 -6.60 3.35 5.76
N VAL A 33 -7.21 3.89 4.70
CA VAL A 33 -7.90 3.11 3.66
C VAL A 33 -6.88 2.28 2.88
N LEU A 34 -5.76 2.87 2.48
CA LEU A 34 -4.67 2.14 1.82
C LEU A 34 -4.15 0.98 2.70
N LYS A 35 -3.93 1.23 3.99
CA LYS A 35 -3.47 0.22 4.95
C LYS A 35 -4.46 -0.95 5.06
N VAL A 36 -5.75 -0.67 5.21
CA VAL A 36 -6.81 -1.69 5.29
C VAL A 36 -6.89 -2.46 3.97
N TRP A 37 -6.85 -1.75 2.84
CA TRP A 37 -6.87 -2.36 1.52
C TRP A 37 -5.67 -3.31 1.33
N MET A 38 -4.45 -2.90 1.67
CA MET A 38 -3.26 -3.75 1.59
C MET A 38 -3.40 -4.98 2.50
N HIS A 39 -3.89 -4.82 3.73
CA HIS A 39 -4.09 -5.94 4.65
C HIS A 39 -5.06 -6.98 4.08
N ASN A 40 -6.19 -6.52 3.54
CA ASN A 40 -7.22 -7.40 2.98
C ASN A 40 -6.74 -8.13 1.72
N ASN A 41 -5.88 -7.50 0.92
CA ASN A 41 -5.49 -8.00 -0.39
C ASN A 41 -4.12 -8.70 -0.42
N LYS A 42 -3.28 -8.59 0.62
CA LYS A 42 -1.92 -9.15 0.61
C LYS A 42 -1.86 -10.67 0.39
N HIS A 43 -2.91 -11.40 0.78
CA HIS A 43 -2.97 -12.86 0.64
C HIS A 43 -3.65 -13.33 -0.64
N THR A 44 -4.44 -12.47 -1.28
CA THR A 44 -5.21 -12.78 -2.49
C THR A 44 -4.53 -12.24 -3.75
N ILE A 45 -3.96 -11.04 -3.68
CA ILE A 45 -3.26 -10.38 -4.79
C ILE A 45 -1.74 -10.42 -4.60
N GLY A 46 -1.27 -10.26 -3.35
CA GLY A 46 0.16 -10.17 -3.04
C GLY A 46 0.93 -11.49 -3.11
N LYS A 47 0.22 -12.62 -3.16
CA LYS A 47 0.79 -13.89 -3.59
C LYS A 47 0.55 -14.02 -5.09
N LYS A 48 1.53 -13.61 -5.90
CA LYS A 48 1.63 -14.14 -7.26
C LYS A 48 1.85 -15.66 -7.15
N PRO A 49 1.21 -16.49 -8.00
CA PRO A 49 1.44 -17.93 -8.02
C PRO A 49 2.91 -18.29 -8.21
#